data_AF-V7EHQ3-F1
#
_entry.id   AF-V7EHQ3-F1
#
_cell.length_a   1.000
_cell.length_b   1.000
_cell.length_c   1.000
_cell.angle_alpha   90.00
_cell.angle_beta   90.00
_cell.angle_gamma   90.00
#
_symmetry.space_group_name_H-M   'P 1'
#
loop_
_entity.id
_entity.type
_entity.pdbx_description
1 polymer ?
#
loop_
_entity_poly.entity_id
_entity_poly.type
_entity_poly.pdbx_seq_one_letter_code
_entity_poly.pdbx_strand_id
1 'polypeptide(L)'
;MNRIHLSMAASLLLYLGAVLAGWCLAPVAAWPVFLGIFLLWSILMRPGDWPRDLSRWVDTAVISRALAATGMQAALALACLAVGWLLAWLVPLPPVGPWPGVLLSLVGVGAARLVWNPAQGRAGVLDRALRQVRLLPPPAPLSRTAARQRGKEAEIDSVIGFTADTPAERVEQVMPDLTARFAPPRLLDGFARLQKSGRMNPAQARALVLLATDPAHALALKGHEAAALAFRAVAGDAALLDLFSRRYVALLAQRPDALGDGPSNPALRQAEKEAEGTPAAATIRALREGQLQAMRQARGETLAGGAENP
;
A
#
# COMPACT_ATOMS: atom_id res chain seq x y z
N MET A 1 -19.99 24.59 -24.35
CA MET A 1 -21.03 23.85 -23.62
C MET A 1 -20.37 22.88 -22.64
N ASN A 2 -20.64 23.01 -21.34
CA ASN A 2 -19.93 22.27 -20.29
C ASN A 2 -20.26 20.77 -20.33
N ARG A 3 -19.24 19.92 -20.27
CA ARG A 3 -19.35 18.44 -20.22
C ARG A 3 -20.32 17.93 -19.15
N ILE A 4 -20.48 18.68 -18.06
CA ILE A 4 -21.42 18.39 -16.96
C ILE A 4 -22.88 18.39 -17.46
N HIS A 5 -23.26 19.37 -18.29
CA HIS A 5 -24.62 19.42 -18.84
C HIS A 5 -24.89 18.29 -19.81
N LEU A 6 -23.88 17.86 -20.58
CA LEU A 6 -24.01 16.70 -21.47
C LEU A 6 -24.18 15.39 -20.69
N SER A 7 -23.45 15.20 -19.59
CA SER A 7 -23.64 14.02 -18.72
C SER A 7 -24.98 14.04 -17.99
N MET A 8 -25.45 15.21 -17.56
CA MET A 8 -26.79 15.36 -16.99
C MET A 8 -27.87 15.07 -18.03
N ALA A 9 -27.73 15.58 -19.26
CA ALA A 9 -28.67 15.31 -20.33
C ALA A 9 -28.74 13.80 -20.65
N ALA A 10 -27.60 13.12 -20.75
CA ALA A 10 -27.59 11.67 -21.01
C ALA A 10 -28.25 10.86 -19.88
N SER A 11 -28.05 11.27 -18.63
CA SER A 11 -28.72 10.64 -17.48
C SER A 11 -30.22 10.95 -17.45
N LEU A 12 -30.62 12.14 -17.89
CA LEU A 12 -32.03 12.52 -18.03
C LEU A 12 -32.70 11.66 -19.09
N LEU A 13 -32.07 11.42 -20.25
CA LEU A 13 -32.61 10.54 -21.29
C LEU A 13 -32.83 9.11 -20.76
N LEU A 14 -31.88 8.59 -19.97
CA LEU A 14 -32.00 7.27 -19.34
C LEU A 14 -33.26 7.17 -18.48
N TYR A 15 -33.46 8.12 -17.56
CA TYR A 15 -34.59 8.12 -16.63
C TYR A 15 -35.91 8.45 -17.32
N LEU A 16 -35.89 9.39 -18.28
CA LEU A 16 -37.06 9.75 -19.06
C LEU A 16 -37.57 8.58 -19.88
N GLY A 17 -36.68 7.72 -20.40
CA GLY A 17 -37.10 6.51 -21.09
C GLY A 17 -37.86 5.53 -20.19
N ALA A 18 -37.43 5.35 -18.94
CA ALA A 18 -38.17 4.52 -17.98
C ALA A 18 -39.51 5.15 -17.57
N VAL A 19 -39.55 6.47 -17.34
CA VAL A 19 -40.80 7.18 -17.06
C VAL A 19 -41.77 7.09 -18.24
N LEU A 20 -41.29 7.30 -19.46
CA LEU A 20 -42.10 7.23 -20.68
C LEU A 20 -42.66 5.82 -20.89
N ALA A 21 -41.86 4.77 -20.62
CA ALA A 21 -42.36 3.41 -20.68
C ALA A 21 -43.46 3.14 -19.65
N GLY A 22 -43.30 3.63 -18.42
CA GLY A 22 -44.39 3.62 -17.43
C GLY A 22 -45.61 4.39 -17.94
N TRP A 23 -45.42 5.55 -18.56
CA TRP A 23 -46.51 6.36 -19.10
C TRP A 23 -47.30 5.62 -20.20
N CYS A 24 -46.63 4.79 -20.99
CA CYS A 24 -47.27 3.89 -21.95
C CYS A 24 -47.85 2.60 -21.33
N LEU A 25 -48.02 2.54 -20.00
CA LEU A 25 -48.49 1.37 -19.25
C LEU A 25 -47.67 0.10 -19.55
N ALA A 26 -46.34 0.22 -19.53
CA ALA A 26 -45.45 -0.92 -19.77
C ALA A 26 -45.84 -2.14 -18.93
N PRO A 27 -45.91 -3.34 -19.54
CA PRO A 27 -46.23 -4.57 -18.82
C PRO A 27 -45.12 -4.90 -17.81
N VAL A 28 -45.46 -5.66 -16.77
CA VAL A 28 -44.50 -6.10 -15.74
C VAL A 28 -43.31 -6.85 -16.36
N ALA A 29 -43.51 -7.53 -17.48
CA ALA A 29 -42.45 -8.19 -18.25
C ALA A 29 -41.33 -7.23 -18.74
N ALA A 30 -41.60 -5.93 -18.86
CA ALA A 30 -40.61 -4.93 -19.25
C ALA A 30 -39.67 -4.50 -18.10
N TRP A 31 -40.03 -4.79 -16.85
CA TRP A 31 -39.25 -4.40 -15.66
C TRP A 31 -37.81 -4.94 -15.67
N PRO A 32 -37.55 -6.24 -15.92
CA PRO A 32 -36.17 -6.74 -15.99
C PRO A 32 -35.35 -6.07 -17.11
N VAL A 33 -36.01 -5.62 -18.20
CA VAL A 33 -35.32 -4.91 -19.28
C VAL A 33 -34.79 -3.57 -18.79
N PHE A 34 -35.62 -2.77 -18.12
CA PHE A 34 -35.19 -1.48 -17.57
C PHE A 34 -34.14 -1.65 -16.46
N LEU A 35 -34.29 -2.66 -15.60
CA LEU A 35 -33.26 -3.00 -14.62
C LEU A 35 -31.93 -3.30 -15.31
N GLY A 36 -31.94 -4.13 -16.36
CA GLY A 36 -30.76 -4.45 -17.16
C GLY A 36 -30.10 -3.21 -17.76
N ILE A 37 -30.89 -2.26 -18.28
CA ILE A 37 -30.37 -1.00 -18.83
C ILE A 37 -29.72 -0.13 -17.74
N PHE A 38 -30.34 -0.01 -16.56
CA PHE A 38 -29.78 0.76 -15.43
C PHE A 38 -28.50 0.11 -14.89
N LEU A 39 -28.45 -1.23 -14.82
CA LEU A 39 -27.26 -1.97 -14.45
C LEU A 39 -26.15 -1.79 -15.48
N LEU A 40 -26.45 -1.91 -16.77
CA LEU A 40 -25.51 -1.66 -17.85
C LEU A 40 -24.93 -0.24 -17.76
N TRP A 41 -25.78 0.75 -17.52
CA TRP A 41 -25.35 2.13 -17.30
C TRP A 41 -24.44 2.26 -16.07
N SER A 42 -24.80 1.63 -14.95
CA SER A 42 -24.00 1.61 -13.72
C SER A 42 -22.61 1.00 -13.96
N ILE A 43 -22.54 -0.13 -14.66
CA ILE A 43 -21.29 -0.81 -15.02
C ILE A 43 -20.42 0.10 -15.90
N LEU A 44 -21.02 0.77 -16.89
CA LEU A 44 -20.30 1.66 -17.81
C LEU A 44 -19.77 2.92 -17.11
N MET A 45 -20.55 3.51 -16.21
CA MET A 45 -20.19 4.75 -15.52
C MET A 45 -19.30 4.52 -14.29
N ARG A 46 -19.44 3.37 -13.62
CA ARG A 46 -18.72 3.03 -12.39
C ARG A 46 -18.05 1.66 -12.50
N PRO A 47 -17.11 1.46 -13.44
CA PRO A 47 -16.46 0.17 -13.65
C PRO A 47 -15.49 -0.24 -12.54
N GLY A 48 -15.41 0.53 -11.44
CA GLY A 48 -14.65 0.20 -10.23
C GLY A 48 -15.52 -0.42 -9.12
N ASP A 49 -16.84 -0.20 -9.17
CA ASP A 49 -17.79 -0.79 -8.21
C ASP A 49 -18.15 -2.24 -8.58
N TRP A 50 -17.81 -2.65 -9.81
CA TRP A 50 -18.08 -3.97 -10.34
C TRP A 50 -16.77 -4.78 -10.45
N PRO A 51 -16.72 -6.00 -9.88
CA PRO A 51 -15.55 -6.86 -9.98
C PRO A 51 -15.29 -7.28 -11.44
N ARG A 52 -14.03 -7.14 -11.88
CA ARG A 52 -13.59 -7.50 -13.23
C ARG A 52 -13.11 -8.93 -13.36
N ASP A 53 -12.64 -9.50 -12.26
CA ASP A 53 -12.07 -10.84 -12.21
C ASP A 53 -13.04 -11.77 -11.51
N LEU A 54 -13.23 -12.98 -12.05
CA LEU A 54 -14.09 -14.01 -11.47
C LEU A 54 -13.65 -14.40 -10.06
N SER A 55 -12.35 -14.34 -9.76
CA SER A 55 -11.80 -14.63 -8.42
C SER A 55 -12.24 -13.63 -7.35
N ARG A 56 -12.58 -12.39 -7.73
CA ARG A 56 -13.06 -11.35 -6.79
C ARG A 56 -14.53 -11.51 -6.41
N TRP A 57 -15.28 -12.33 -7.14
CA TRP A 57 -16.67 -12.65 -6.80
C TRP A 57 -16.80 -13.57 -5.57
N VAL A 58 -15.69 -14.05 -5.01
CA VAL A 58 -15.68 -14.86 -3.78
C VAL A 58 -15.61 -13.98 -2.52
N ASP A 59 -15.19 -12.72 -2.65
CA ASP A 59 -15.10 -11.80 -1.51
C ASP A 59 -16.49 -11.28 -1.11
N THR A 60 -16.93 -11.66 0.09
CA THR A 60 -18.22 -11.26 0.69
C THR A 60 -18.41 -9.74 0.72
N ALA A 61 -17.34 -8.95 0.88
CA ALA A 61 -17.42 -7.50 0.88
C ALA A 61 -17.73 -6.92 -0.51
N VAL A 62 -17.27 -7.58 -1.57
CA VAL A 62 -17.54 -7.18 -2.96
C VAL A 62 -18.97 -7.55 -3.36
N ILE A 63 -19.42 -8.76 -2.98
CA ILE A 63 -20.78 -9.23 -3.23
C ILE A 63 -21.81 -8.30 -2.57
N SER A 64 -21.61 -7.96 -1.30
CA SER A 64 -22.55 -7.10 -0.55
C SER A 64 -22.69 -5.71 -1.18
N ARG A 65 -21.58 -5.13 -1.66
CA ARG A 65 -21.60 -3.84 -2.36
C ARG A 65 -22.31 -3.92 -3.71
N ALA A 66 -22.04 -4.97 -4.50
CA ALA A 66 -22.70 -5.18 -5.79
C ALA A 66 -24.21 -5.40 -5.63
N LEU A 67 -24.62 -6.15 -4.61
CA LEU A 67 -26.03 -6.34 -4.24
C LEU A 67 -26.69 -5.03 -3.82
N ALA A 68 -26.05 -4.24 -2.95
CA ALA A 68 -26.57 -2.94 -2.53
C ALA A 68 -26.73 -1.98 -3.73
N ALA A 69 -25.75 -1.93 -4.62
CA ALA A 69 -25.82 -1.14 -5.84
C ALA A 69 -26.94 -1.62 -6.77
N THR A 70 -27.09 -2.93 -6.95
CA THR A 70 -28.16 -3.53 -7.75
C THR A 70 -29.53 -3.21 -7.17
N GLY A 71 -29.70 -3.35 -5.86
CA GLY A 71 -30.95 -3.02 -5.16
C GLY A 71 -31.32 -1.55 -5.31
N MET A 72 -30.36 -0.64 -5.19
CA MET A 72 -30.59 0.80 -5.39
C MET A 72 -31.01 1.11 -6.84
N GLN A 73 -30.38 0.46 -7.83
CA GLN A 73 -30.75 0.63 -9.24
C GLN A 73 -32.15 0.09 -9.53
N ALA A 74 -32.50 -1.06 -8.94
CA ALA A 74 -33.85 -1.61 -9.04
C ALA A 74 -34.90 -0.67 -8.44
N ALA A 75 -34.65 -0.15 -7.24
CA ALA A 75 -35.55 0.81 -6.60
C ALA A 75 -35.75 2.08 -7.46
N LEU A 76 -34.67 2.60 -8.06
CA LEU A 76 -34.75 3.76 -8.93
C LEU A 76 -35.53 3.47 -10.22
N ALA A 77 -35.26 2.35 -10.88
CA ALA A 77 -35.98 1.95 -12.09
C ALA A 77 -37.50 1.79 -11.81
N LEU A 78 -37.84 1.16 -10.68
CA LEU A 78 -39.21 1.01 -10.22
C LEU A 78 -39.87 2.35 -9.93
N ALA A 79 -39.16 3.27 -9.26
CA ALA A 79 -39.68 4.61 -8.98
C ALA A 79 -39.98 5.37 -10.29
N CYS A 80 -39.09 5.31 -11.28
CA CYS A 80 -39.32 5.93 -12.59
C CYS A 80 -40.56 5.32 -13.30
N LEU A 81 -40.69 4.00 -13.30
CA LEU A 81 -41.85 3.32 -13.89
C LEU A 81 -43.15 3.66 -13.14
N ALA A 82 -43.12 3.71 -11.81
CA ALA A 82 -44.27 4.07 -10.98
C ALA A 82 -44.73 5.51 -11.22
N VAL A 83 -43.79 6.46 -11.37
CA VAL A 83 -44.09 7.84 -11.76
C VAL A 83 -44.73 7.86 -13.15
N GLY A 84 -44.20 7.10 -14.10
CA GLY A 84 -44.79 6.95 -15.43
C GLY A 84 -46.23 6.41 -15.36
N TRP A 85 -46.47 5.34 -14.59
CA TRP A 85 -47.81 4.81 -14.37
C TRP A 85 -48.75 5.86 -13.79
N LEU A 86 -48.32 6.61 -12.77
CA LEU A 86 -49.12 7.69 -12.20
C LEU A 86 -49.47 8.76 -13.25
N LEU A 87 -48.54 9.11 -14.12
CA LEU A 87 -48.79 10.04 -15.23
C LEU A 87 -49.77 9.46 -16.26
N ALA A 88 -49.74 8.16 -16.53
CA ALA A 88 -50.68 7.50 -17.42
C ALA A 88 -52.13 7.60 -16.94
N TRP A 89 -52.33 7.56 -15.62
CA TRP A 89 -53.63 7.77 -14.99
C TRP A 89 -54.14 9.21 -15.14
N LEU A 90 -53.24 10.20 -15.12
CA LEU A 90 -53.60 11.62 -15.22
C LEU A 90 -53.79 12.06 -16.67
N VAL A 91 -52.92 11.61 -17.58
CA VAL A 91 -52.89 12.01 -18.99
C VAL A 91 -52.57 10.78 -19.83
N PRO A 92 -53.57 10.04 -20.34
CA PRO A 92 -53.30 8.83 -21.10
C PRO A 92 -52.63 9.14 -22.46
N LEU A 93 -51.61 8.36 -22.80
CA LEU A 93 -50.95 8.39 -24.11
C LEU A 93 -51.54 7.33 -25.05
N PRO A 94 -51.43 7.51 -26.38
CA PRO A 94 -51.79 6.46 -27.34
C PRO A 94 -50.97 5.17 -27.09
N PRO A 95 -51.54 3.99 -27.37
CA PRO A 95 -50.93 2.70 -27.06
C PRO A 95 -49.76 2.37 -28.02
N VAL A 96 -48.63 3.03 -27.81
CA VAL A 96 -47.39 2.85 -28.58
C VAL A 96 -46.46 1.78 -27.96
N GLY A 97 -46.88 1.17 -26.84
CA GLY A 97 -46.10 0.17 -26.10
C GLY A 97 -44.86 0.74 -25.40
N PRO A 98 -44.03 -0.11 -24.77
CA PRO A 98 -42.88 0.32 -23.96
C PRO A 98 -41.64 0.68 -24.79
N TRP A 99 -41.61 0.32 -26.08
CA TRP A 99 -40.43 0.40 -26.94
C TRP A 99 -39.83 1.81 -27.08
N PRO A 100 -40.62 2.89 -27.22
CA PRO A 100 -40.06 4.24 -27.29
C PRO A 100 -39.23 4.59 -26.05
N GLY A 101 -39.69 4.17 -24.87
CA GLY A 101 -38.97 4.36 -23.62
C GLY A 101 -37.67 3.56 -23.57
N VAL A 102 -37.70 2.29 -24.01
CA VAL A 102 -36.50 1.42 -24.08
C VAL A 102 -35.44 2.02 -25.01
N LEU A 103 -35.84 2.43 -26.22
CA LEU A 103 -34.95 3.04 -27.19
C LEU A 103 -34.35 4.34 -26.66
N LEU A 104 -35.17 5.18 -26.03
CA LEU A 104 -34.71 6.44 -25.44
C LEU A 104 -33.68 6.19 -24.32
N SER A 105 -33.93 5.21 -23.47
CA SER A 105 -32.98 4.83 -22.41
C SER A 105 -31.66 4.31 -22.98
N LEU A 106 -31.70 3.46 -24.02
CA LEU A 106 -30.50 2.94 -24.69
C LEU A 106 -29.68 4.04 -25.39
N VAL A 107 -30.37 4.99 -26.05
CA VAL A 107 -29.73 6.19 -26.62
C VAL A 107 -29.07 7.01 -25.50
N GLY A 108 -29.73 7.14 -24.35
CA GLY A 108 -29.15 7.74 -23.16
C GLY A 108 -27.84 7.07 -22.74
N VAL A 109 -27.80 5.73 -22.67
CA VAL A 109 -26.58 4.96 -22.34
C VAL A 109 -25.47 5.19 -23.38
N GLY A 110 -25.79 5.09 -24.66
CA GLY A 110 -24.83 5.30 -25.76
C GLY A 110 -24.26 6.72 -25.78
N ALA A 111 -25.14 7.73 -25.63
CA ALA A 111 -24.75 9.13 -25.52
C ALA A 111 -23.86 9.37 -24.30
N ALA A 112 -24.20 8.77 -23.16
CA ALA A 112 -23.40 8.87 -21.95
C ALA A 112 -21.98 8.32 -22.16
N ARG A 113 -21.84 7.23 -22.94
CA ARG A 113 -20.55 6.65 -23.29
C ARG A 113 -19.74 7.51 -24.27
N LEU A 114 -20.40 8.15 -25.24
CA LEU A 114 -19.75 9.06 -26.18
C LEU A 114 -19.25 10.34 -25.48
N VAL A 115 -20.01 10.84 -24.51
CA VAL A 115 -19.64 12.00 -23.69
C VAL A 115 -18.54 11.64 -22.68
N TRP A 116 -18.57 10.41 -22.15
CA TRP A 116 -17.62 9.93 -21.14
C TRP A 116 -16.51 9.07 -21.73
N ASN A 117 -15.36 9.68 -22.03
CA ASN A 117 -14.13 8.94 -22.35
C ASN A 117 -13.44 8.46 -21.05
N PRO A 118 -13.42 7.16 -20.74
CA PRO A 118 -12.87 6.63 -19.49
C PRO A 118 -11.34 6.81 -19.39
N ALA A 119 -10.65 6.98 -20.51
CA ALA A 119 -9.22 7.26 -20.55
C ALA A 119 -8.92 8.69 -20.06
N GLN A 120 -9.79 9.65 -20.33
CA GLN A 120 -9.65 11.04 -19.87
C GLN A 120 -10.09 11.23 -18.41
N GLY A 121 -10.99 10.38 -17.90
CA GLY A 121 -11.40 10.38 -16.48
C GLY A 121 -10.23 10.10 -15.52
N ARG A 122 -9.29 9.21 -15.90
CA ARG A 122 -8.07 8.96 -15.12
C ARG A 122 -7.13 10.16 -15.12
N ALA A 123 -6.95 10.82 -16.27
CA ALA A 123 -6.13 12.02 -16.36
C ALA A 123 -6.71 13.17 -15.51
N GLY A 124 -8.02 13.36 -15.51
CA GLY A 124 -8.70 14.39 -14.72
C GLY A 124 -8.76 14.12 -13.21
N VAL A 125 -8.85 12.85 -12.79
CA VAL A 125 -8.77 12.45 -11.37
C VAL A 125 -7.33 12.55 -10.87
N LEU A 126 -6.35 12.16 -11.69
CA LEU A 126 -4.93 12.37 -11.40
C LEU A 126 -4.61 13.87 -11.32
N ASP A 127 -5.10 14.69 -12.25
CA ASP A 127 -4.93 16.15 -12.24
C ASP A 127 -5.67 16.85 -11.11
N ARG A 128 -6.82 16.33 -10.66
CA ARG A 128 -7.54 16.83 -9.48
C ARG A 128 -6.90 16.40 -8.18
N ALA A 129 -6.38 15.18 -8.10
CA ALA A 129 -5.54 14.74 -6.99
C ALA A 129 -4.26 15.59 -6.92
N LEU A 130 -3.62 15.85 -8.07
CA LEU A 130 -2.47 16.75 -8.18
C LEU A 130 -2.82 18.20 -7.84
N ARG A 131 -4.02 18.69 -8.20
CA ARG A 131 -4.49 20.04 -7.85
C ARG A 131 -4.92 20.18 -6.40
N GLN A 132 -5.57 19.20 -5.80
CA GLN A 132 -5.89 19.19 -4.37
C GLN A 132 -4.62 19.16 -3.52
N VAL A 133 -3.60 18.40 -3.96
CA VAL A 133 -2.26 18.44 -3.35
C VAL A 133 -1.59 19.82 -3.52
N ARG A 134 -1.92 20.59 -4.56
CA ARG A 134 -1.45 21.98 -4.77
C ARG A 134 -2.23 23.06 -4.00
N LEU A 135 -3.46 22.76 -3.53
CA LEU A 135 -4.36 23.71 -2.86
C LEU A 135 -4.35 23.58 -1.33
N LEU A 136 -3.76 22.52 -0.77
CA LEU A 136 -3.39 22.52 0.65
C LEU A 136 -2.41 23.69 0.88
N PRO A 137 -2.54 24.47 1.97
CA PRO A 137 -1.58 25.53 2.29
C PRO A 137 -0.19 24.91 2.26
N PRO A 138 0.78 25.56 1.61
CA PRO A 138 2.07 24.93 1.36
C PRO A 138 2.67 24.58 2.73
N PRO A 139 2.99 23.31 3.04
CA PRO A 139 4.14 23.11 3.89
C PRO A 139 5.30 23.81 3.16
N ALA A 140 6.05 24.64 3.88
CA ALA A 140 7.16 25.46 3.39
C ALA A 140 7.88 24.81 2.19
N PRO A 141 8.24 25.59 1.15
CA PRO A 141 8.55 25.09 -0.19
C PRO A 141 9.51 23.90 -0.13
N LEU A 142 8.98 22.69 -0.26
CA LEU A 142 9.77 21.50 -0.48
C LEU A 142 10.21 21.55 -1.95
N SER A 143 11.43 22.02 -2.12
CA SER A 143 12.20 22.13 -3.35
C SER A 143 12.05 20.89 -4.24
N ARG A 144 12.23 21.03 -5.56
CA ARG A 144 12.19 19.92 -6.55
C ARG A 144 13.01 18.68 -6.14
N THR A 145 13.97 18.85 -5.24
CA THR A 145 14.70 17.80 -4.52
C THR A 145 13.81 16.86 -3.73
N ALA A 146 12.80 17.33 -3.00
CA ALA A 146 11.92 16.49 -2.17
C ALA A 146 11.01 15.57 -2.99
N ALA A 147 10.51 16.03 -4.15
CA ALA A 147 9.74 15.19 -5.06
C ALA A 147 10.63 14.09 -5.68
N ARG A 148 11.89 14.42 -6.00
CA ARG A 148 12.90 13.45 -6.46
C ARG A 148 13.32 12.48 -5.34
N GLN A 149 13.35 12.95 -4.10
CA GLN A 149 13.64 12.14 -2.91
C GLN A 149 12.56 11.06 -2.73
N ARG A 150 11.27 11.45 -2.78
CA ARG A 150 10.14 10.51 -2.67
C ARG A 150 10.12 9.45 -3.78
N GLY A 151 10.47 9.82 -5.01
CA GLY A 151 10.59 8.84 -6.11
C GLY A 151 11.66 7.79 -5.85
N LYS A 152 12.82 8.21 -5.33
CA LYS A 152 13.92 7.31 -4.95
C LYS A 152 13.58 6.44 -3.73
N GLU A 153 12.84 6.99 -2.77
CA GLU A 153 12.37 6.24 -1.60
C GLU A 153 11.41 5.12 -2.00
N ALA A 154 10.46 5.39 -2.91
CA ALA A 154 9.53 4.39 -3.43
C ALA A 154 10.23 3.28 -4.23
N GLU A 155 11.29 3.61 -4.96
CA GLU A 155 12.13 2.63 -5.67
C GLU A 155 12.81 1.68 -4.69
N ILE A 156 13.45 2.21 -3.65
CA ILE A 156 14.10 1.39 -2.60
C ILE A 156 13.07 0.49 -1.92
N ASP A 157 11.92 1.04 -1.52
CA ASP A 157 10.85 0.29 -0.84
C ASP A 157 10.33 -0.87 -1.71
N SER A 158 10.30 -0.70 -3.03
CA SER A 158 9.91 -1.77 -3.97
C SER A 158 10.94 -2.89 -4.06
N VAL A 159 12.23 -2.55 -3.96
CA VAL A 159 13.34 -3.48 -4.12
C VAL A 159 13.58 -4.30 -2.85
N ILE A 160 13.35 -3.72 -1.68
CA ILE A 160 13.41 -4.42 -0.38
C ILE A 160 12.08 -5.11 -0.01
N GLY A 161 11.13 -5.18 -0.95
CA GLY A 161 9.79 -5.74 -0.78
C GLY A 161 9.74 -7.28 -0.74
N PHE A 162 10.67 -7.96 -0.05
CA PHE A 162 10.61 -9.41 0.14
C PHE A 162 9.27 -9.82 0.76
N THR A 163 8.65 -10.88 0.24
CA THR A 163 7.45 -11.47 0.86
C THR A 163 7.84 -12.29 2.10
N ALA A 164 6.91 -12.47 3.03
CA ALA A 164 7.19 -13.21 4.27
C ALA A 164 7.69 -14.65 4.02
N ASP A 165 7.22 -15.28 2.94
CA ASP A 165 7.58 -16.65 2.54
C ASP A 165 8.89 -16.75 1.75
N THR A 166 9.64 -15.65 1.59
CA THR A 166 10.89 -15.67 0.82
C THR A 166 11.92 -16.57 1.53
N PRO A 167 12.47 -17.61 0.87
CA PRO A 167 13.47 -18.51 1.46
C PRO A 167 14.73 -17.77 1.91
N ALA A 168 15.37 -18.25 2.98
CA ALA A 168 16.57 -17.66 3.56
C ALA A 168 17.69 -17.52 2.52
N GLU A 169 17.89 -18.59 1.75
CA GLU A 169 18.90 -18.71 0.71
C GLU A 169 18.67 -17.68 -0.39
N ARG A 170 17.40 -17.41 -0.71
CA ARG A 170 17.06 -16.42 -1.73
C ARG A 170 17.37 -14.99 -1.28
N VAL A 171 17.10 -14.67 -0.02
CA VAL A 171 17.47 -13.36 0.55
C VAL A 171 18.99 -13.20 0.50
N GLU A 172 19.74 -14.20 0.95
CA GLU A 172 21.21 -14.17 0.93
C GLU A 172 21.80 -14.02 -0.48
N GLN A 173 21.23 -14.69 -1.49
CA GLN A 173 21.66 -14.57 -2.88
C GLN A 173 21.41 -13.18 -3.47
N VAL A 174 20.30 -12.53 -3.10
CA VAL A 174 19.89 -11.26 -3.71
C VAL A 174 20.57 -10.06 -3.04
N MET A 175 20.90 -10.15 -1.75
CA MET A 175 21.48 -9.03 -1.01
C MET A 175 22.77 -8.43 -1.64
N PRO A 176 23.75 -9.22 -2.11
CA PRO A 176 24.94 -8.68 -2.79
C PRO A 176 24.60 -7.84 -4.03
N ASP A 177 23.63 -8.28 -4.84
CA ASP A 177 23.18 -7.54 -6.02
C ASP A 177 22.49 -6.22 -5.62
N LEU A 178 21.76 -6.22 -4.51
CA LEU A 178 21.10 -5.01 -4.00
C LEU A 178 22.11 -4.00 -3.48
N THR A 179 23.09 -4.44 -2.70
CA THR A 179 24.13 -3.55 -2.16
C THR A 179 25.10 -3.05 -3.23
N ALA A 180 25.26 -3.79 -4.34
CA ALA A 180 25.97 -3.31 -5.52
C ALA A 180 25.21 -2.18 -6.26
N ARG A 181 23.87 -2.24 -6.28
CA ARG A 181 23.02 -1.26 -6.97
C ARG A 181 22.68 -0.03 -6.14
N PHE A 182 22.54 -0.19 -4.83
CA PHE A 182 22.12 0.86 -3.92
C PHE A 182 23.12 1.03 -2.77
N ALA A 183 23.46 2.28 -2.46
CA ALA A 183 24.35 2.59 -1.34
C ALA A 183 23.77 2.02 -0.01
N PRO A 184 24.58 1.33 0.82
CA PRO A 184 24.11 0.71 2.06
C PRO A 184 23.30 1.62 2.99
N PRO A 185 23.66 2.90 3.22
CA PRO A 185 22.85 3.80 4.03
C PRO A 185 21.43 4.01 3.49
N ARG A 186 21.26 4.02 2.16
CA ARG A 186 19.93 4.18 1.53
C ARG A 186 19.05 2.95 1.73
N LEU A 187 19.64 1.76 1.66
CA LEU A 187 18.92 0.52 1.96
C LEU A 187 18.52 0.49 3.43
N LEU A 188 19.43 0.90 4.32
CA LEU A 188 19.15 1.02 5.75
C LEU A 188 17.98 1.98 6.02
N ASP A 189 17.94 3.14 5.37
CA ASP A 189 16.81 4.08 5.48
C ASP A 189 15.47 3.43 5.07
N GLY A 190 15.48 2.61 4.02
CA GLY A 190 14.32 1.83 3.59
C GLY A 190 13.85 0.84 4.64
N PHE A 191 14.76 0.04 5.19
CA PHE A 191 14.44 -0.88 6.28
C PHE A 191 13.96 -0.15 7.54
N ALA A 192 14.58 0.98 7.90
CA ALA A 192 14.16 1.82 9.01
C ALA A 192 12.72 2.32 8.85
N ARG A 193 12.33 2.72 7.64
CA ARG A 193 10.94 3.10 7.33
C ARG A 193 9.97 1.93 7.48
N LEU A 194 10.34 0.74 6.98
CA LEU A 194 9.51 -0.46 7.11
C LEU A 194 9.29 -0.83 8.58
N GLN A 195 10.35 -0.83 9.39
CA GLN A 195 10.29 -1.11 10.82
C GLN A 195 9.41 -0.10 11.55
N LYS A 196 9.62 1.20 11.34
CA LYS A 196 8.78 2.27 11.95
C LYS A 196 7.31 2.15 11.57
N SER A 197 7.00 1.66 10.36
CA SER A 197 5.63 1.45 9.91
C SER A 197 4.98 0.15 10.42
N GLY A 198 5.72 -0.71 11.13
CA GLY A 198 5.22 -2.01 11.60
C GLY A 198 4.95 -3.02 10.47
N ARG A 199 5.49 -2.78 9.27
CA ARG A 199 5.29 -3.63 8.08
C ARG A 199 6.47 -4.56 7.79
N MET A 200 7.48 -4.56 8.67
CA MET A 200 8.67 -5.38 8.50
C MET A 200 8.33 -6.85 8.76
N ASN A 201 8.59 -7.71 7.78
CA ASN A 201 8.42 -9.15 7.91
C ASN A 201 9.75 -9.87 8.21
N PRO A 202 9.74 -11.18 8.55
CA PRO A 202 10.96 -11.92 8.91
C PRO A 202 12.03 -11.96 7.79
N ALA A 203 11.62 -12.04 6.52
CA ALA A 203 12.55 -12.02 5.39
C ALA A 203 13.28 -10.68 5.26
N GLN A 204 12.55 -9.57 5.46
CA GLN A 204 13.12 -8.22 5.49
C GLN A 204 14.01 -7.99 6.71
N ALA A 205 13.62 -8.50 7.88
CA ALA A 205 14.46 -8.46 9.07
C ALA A 205 15.78 -9.23 8.85
N ARG A 206 15.74 -10.41 8.22
CA ARG A 206 16.94 -11.15 7.80
C ARG A 206 17.82 -10.35 6.84
N ALA A 207 17.23 -9.75 5.81
CA ALA A 207 17.95 -8.91 4.84
C ALA A 207 18.67 -7.74 5.53
N LEU A 208 18.01 -7.10 6.49
CA LEU A 208 18.58 -6.05 7.32
C LEU A 208 19.73 -6.56 8.20
N VAL A 209 19.60 -7.75 8.82
CA VAL A 209 20.72 -8.37 9.56
C VAL A 209 21.92 -8.56 8.65
N LEU A 210 21.73 -9.11 7.45
CA LEU A 210 22.82 -9.31 6.48
C LEU A 210 23.49 -7.99 6.11
N LEU A 211 22.71 -6.94 5.83
CA LEU A 211 23.22 -5.61 5.51
C LEU A 211 24.04 -5.01 6.66
N ALA A 212 23.49 -5.05 7.89
CA ALA A 212 24.04 -4.40 9.06
C ALA A 212 25.26 -5.12 9.66
N THR A 213 25.43 -6.41 9.36
CA THR A 213 26.52 -7.26 9.89
C THR A 213 27.58 -7.61 8.85
N ASP A 214 27.53 -7.01 7.67
CA ASP A 214 28.54 -7.21 6.63
C ASP A 214 29.77 -6.30 6.87
N PRO A 215 30.98 -6.86 7.03
CA PRO A 215 32.20 -6.08 7.23
C PRO A 215 32.52 -5.14 6.07
N ALA A 216 32.07 -5.44 4.84
CA ALA A 216 32.26 -4.57 3.69
C ALA A 216 31.46 -3.26 3.79
N HIS A 217 30.31 -3.29 4.48
CA HIS A 217 29.43 -2.14 4.62
C HIS A 217 29.65 -1.35 5.92
N ALA A 218 30.38 -1.91 6.88
CA ALA A 218 30.56 -1.34 8.23
C ALA A 218 31.02 0.13 8.22
N LEU A 219 32.00 0.48 7.37
CA LEU A 219 32.49 1.85 7.24
C LEU A 219 31.44 2.81 6.68
N ALA A 220 30.67 2.36 5.68
CA ALA A 220 29.62 3.17 5.07
C ALA A 220 28.42 3.39 6.00
N LEU A 221 28.18 2.45 6.92
CA LEU A 221 27.08 2.47 7.89
C LEU A 221 27.45 3.11 9.24
N LYS A 222 28.70 3.54 9.41
CA LYS A 222 29.16 4.16 10.65
C LYS A 222 28.29 5.37 11.03
N GLY A 223 27.90 5.46 12.30
CA GLY A 223 27.03 6.51 12.83
C GLY A 223 25.54 6.38 12.48
N HIS A 224 25.12 5.30 11.79
CA HIS A 224 23.72 5.07 11.44
C HIS A 224 23.03 4.03 12.36
N GLU A 225 23.71 3.56 13.41
CA GLU A 225 23.17 2.57 14.35
C GLU A 225 22.60 1.30 13.67
N ALA A 226 23.18 0.90 12.54
CA ALA A 226 22.63 -0.14 11.67
C ALA A 226 22.44 -1.47 12.43
N ALA A 227 23.43 -1.84 13.25
CA ALA A 227 23.38 -3.05 14.05
C ALA A 227 22.32 -2.97 15.18
N ALA A 228 22.17 -1.81 15.82
CA ALA A 228 21.09 -1.61 16.80
C ALA A 228 19.69 -1.65 16.15
N LEU A 229 19.55 -1.16 14.91
CA LEU A 229 18.31 -1.23 14.13
C LEU A 229 17.97 -2.68 13.78
N ALA A 230 18.95 -3.44 13.26
CA ALA A 230 18.82 -4.86 12.97
C ALA A 230 18.45 -5.66 14.22
N PHE A 231 19.10 -5.42 15.35
CA PHE A 231 18.79 -6.07 16.62
C PHE A 231 17.33 -5.86 17.06
N ARG A 232 16.82 -4.62 16.97
CA ARG A 232 15.41 -4.33 17.28
C ARG A 232 14.43 -5.00 16.32
N ALA A 233 14.83 -5.18 15.07
CA ALA A 233 13.98 -5.80 14.04
C ALA A 233 13.80 -7.31 14.25
N VAL A 234 14.76 -7.96 14.91
CA VAL A 234 14.73 -9.40 15.19
C VAL A 234 14.29 -9.73 16.62
N ALA A 235 14.03 -8.72 17.45
CA ALA A 235 13.57 -8.91 18.82
C ALA A 235 12.25 -9.73 18.81
N GLY A 236 12.27 -10.89 19.47
CA GLY A 236 11.15 -11.83 19.52
C GLY A 236 11.26 -13.05 18.60
N ASP A 237 12.22 -13.11 17.68
CA ASP A 237 12.51 -14.29 16.87
C ASP A 237 13.86 -14.90 17.26
N ALA A 238 13.83 -16.05 17.94
CA ALA A 238 15.03 -16.71 18.45
C ALA A 238 16.02 -17.12 17.35
N ALA A 239 15.54 -17.50 16.16
CA ALA A 239 16.40 -17.93 15.06
C ALA A 239 17.10 -16.72 14.42
N LEU A 240 16.38 -15.61 14.24
CA LEU A 240 16.98 -14.37 13.72
C LEU A 240 17.89 -13.69 14.74
N LEU A 241 17.59 -13.79 16.03
CA LEU A 241 18.48 -13.34 17.10
C LEU A 241 19.79 -14.11 17.11
N ASP A 242 19.77 -15.45 17.01
CA ASP A 242 21.00 -16.25 16.92
C ASP A 242 21.82 -15.87 15.68
N LEU A 243 21.16 -15.73 14.51
CA LEU A 243 21.81 -15.27 13.28
C LEU A 243 22.49 -13.91 13.46
N PHE A 244 21.76 -12.93 14.02
CA PHE A 244 22.30 -11.61 14.29
C PHE A 244 23.51 -11.68 15.23
N SER A 245 23.40 -12.38 16.35
CA SER A 245 24.47 -12.47 17.34
C SER A 245 25.74 -13.09 16.77
N ARG A 246 25.63 -14.21 16.03
CA ARG A 246 26.79 -14.85 15.38
C ARG A 246 27.48 -13.91 14.39
N ARG A 247 26.70 -13.28 13.52
CA ARG A 247 27.24 -12.39 12.50
C ARG A 247 27.82 -11.11 13.09
N TYR A 248 27.19 -10.56 14.12
CA TYR A 248 27.68 -9.35 14.77
C TYR A 248 28.98 -9.60 15.55
N VAL A 249 29.13 -10.76 16.20
CA VAL A 249 30.42 -11.19 16.78
C VAL A 249 31.50 -11.30 15.69
N ALA A 250 31.18 -11.91 14.55
CA ALA A 250 32.11 -12.00 13.42
C ALA A 250 32.48 -10.63 12.84
N LEU A 251 31.53 -9.68 12.79
CA LEU A 251 31.79 -8.30 12.40
C LEU A 251 32.75 -7.63 13.39
N LEU A 252 32.50 -7.72 14.69
CA LEU A 252 33.34 -7.10 15.72
C LEU A 252 34.77 -7.64 15.73
N ALA A 253 34.97 -8.92 15.39
CA ALA A 253 36.30 -9.50 15.25
C ALA A 253 37.12 -8.85 14.11
N GLN A 254 36.45 -8.37 13.06
CA GLN A 254 37.10 -7.71 11.92
C GLN A 254 37.12 -6.19 12.04
N ARG A 255 36.10 -5.61 12.67
CA ARG A 255 35.85 -4.17 12.81
C ARG A 255 35.41 -3.85 14.23
N PRO A 256 36.36 -3.72 15.19
CA PRO A 256 36.05 -3.41 16.57
C PRO A 256 35.35 -2.04 16.73
N ASP A 257 35.57 -1.12 15.81
CA ASP A 257 34.98 0.22 15.80
C ASP A 257 33.46 0.22 15.55
N ALA A 258 32.91 -0.86 14.98
CA ALA A 258 31.47 -1.03 14.81
C ALA A 258 30.71 -1.17 16.15
N LEU A 259 31.43 -1.41 17.26
CA LEU A 259 30.85 -1.54 18.59
C LEU A 259 30.00 -0.32 18.99
N GLY A 260 30.41 0.88 18.57
CA GLY A 260 29.72 2.14 18.91
C GLY A 260 28.32 2.26 18.31
N ASP A 261 28.07 1.62 17.16
CA ASP A 261 26.78 1.61 16.46
C ASP A 261 25.91 0.38 16.79
N GLY A 262 26.37 -0.42 17.75
CA GLY A 262 25.79 -1.68 18.16
C GLY A 262 24.60 -1.56 19.13
N PRO A 263 23.92 -2.70 19.39
CA PRO A 263 22.94 -2.75 20.47
C PRO A 263 23.60 -2.47 21.82
N SER A 264 22.87 -1.75 22.69
CA SER A 264 23.34 -1.41 24.02
C SER A 264 23.35 -2.63 24.95
N ASN A 265 24.25 -2.63 25.93
CA ASN A 265 24.35 -3.73 26.90
C ASN A 265 23.03 -4.02 27.65
N PRO A 266 22.24 -3.03 28.07
CA PRO A 266 20.92 -3.28 28.67
C PRO A 266 19.95 -3.99 27.71
N ALA A 267 19.96 -3.62 26.43
CA ALA A 267 19.11 -4.25 25.41
C ALA A 267 19.51 -5.71 25.17
N LEU A 268 20.81 -6.00 25.12
CA LEU A 268 21.31 -7.38 25.04
C LEU A 268 20.93 -8.20 26.27
N ARG A 269 21.04 -7.64 27.47
CA ARG A 269 20.63 -8.32 28.71
C ARG A 269 19.14 -8.63 28.73
N GLN A 270 18.31 -7.73 28.20
CA GLN A 270 16.86 -7.97 28.10
C GLN A 270 16.57 -9.11 27.12
N ALA A 271 17.16 -9.08 25.92
CA ALA A 271 17.00 -10.16 24.95
C ALA A 271 17.55 -11.51 25.43
N GLU A 272 18.65 -11.51 26.21
CA GLU A 272 19.18 -12.73 26.86
C GLU A 272 18.13 -13.40 27.76
N LYS A 273 17.40 -12.60 28.54
CA LYS A 273 16.32 -13.09 29.42
C LYS A 273 15.12 -13.59 28.62
N GLU A 274 14.72 -12.87 27.57
CA GLU A 274 13.59 -13.25 26.72
C GLU A 274 13.87 -14.53 25.92
N ALA A 275 15.13 -14.77 25.59
CA ALA A 275 15.58 -15.95 24.86
C ALA A 275 16.00 -17.11 25.79
N GLU A 276 15.73 -17.04 27.10
CA GLU A 276 16.15 -18.06 28.07
C GLU A 276 15.65 -19.46 27.66
N GLY A 277 16.55 -20.45 27.72
CA GLY A 277 16.26 -21.83 27.26
C GLY A 277 16.41 -22.05 25.74
N THR A 278 16.74 -21.01 24.96
CA THR A 278 17.04 -21.15 23.52
C THR A 278 18.55 -21.10 23.26
N PRO A 279 19.06 -21.64 22.13
CA PRO A 279 20.46 -21.50 21.75
C PRO A 279 20.91 -20.03 21.60
N ALA A 280 19.98 -19.12 21.28
CA ALA A 280 20.28 -17.70 21.11
C ALA A 280 20.77 -17.05 22.42
N ALA A 281 20.29 -17.49 23.59
CA ALA A 281 20.70 -16.92 24.87
C ALA A 281 22.21 -17.05 25.14
N ALA A 282 22.80 -18.19 24.77
CA ALA A 282 24.25 -18.41 24.91
C ALA A 282 25.05 -17.47 24.00
N THR A 283 24.60 -17.30 22.74
CA THR A 283 25.25 -16.42 21.76
C THR A 283 25.14 -14.94 22.17
N ILE A 284 23.98 -14.52 22.67
CA ILE A 284 23.75 -13.16 23.18
C ILE A 284 24.62 -12.88 24.42
N ARG A 285 24.73 -13.85 25.34
CA ARG A 285 25.61 -13.73 26.51
C ARG A 285 27.07 -13.54 26.10
N ALA A 286 27.57 -14.37 25.18
CA ALA A 286 28.93 -14.26 24.67
C ALA A 286 29.19 -12.89 24.02
N LEU A 287 28.23 -12.38 23.23
CA LEU A 287 28.31 -11.04 22.66
C LEU A 287 28.37 -9.97 23.76
N ARG A 288 27.49 -10.05 24.77
CA ARG A 288 27.42 -9.09 25.88
C ARG A 288 28.73 -9.05 26.67
N GLU A 289 29.34 -10.20 26.93
CA GLU A 289 30.63 -10.32 27.60
C GLU A 289 31.76 -9.74 26.76
N GLY A 290 31.78 -10.02 25.45
CA GLY A 290 32.73 -9.43 24.51
C GLY A 290 32.67 -7.90 24.48
N GLN A 291 31.46 -7.32 24.47
CA GLN A 291 31.30 -5.86 24.54
C GLN A 291 31.89 -5.29 25.85
N LEU A 292 31.65 -5.93 26.99
CA LEU A 292 32.17 -5.47 28.28
C LEU A 292 33.70 -5.54 28.34
N GLN A 293 34.31 -6.58 27.76
CA GLN A 293 35.76 -6.71 27.68
C GLN A 293 36.37 -5.61 26.82
N ALA A 294 35.82 -5.36 25.63
CA ALA A 294 36.27 -4.30 24.73
C ALA A 294 36.17 -2.91 25.39
N MET A 295 35.08 -2.63 26.10
CA MET A 295 34.93 -1.35 26.84
C MET A 295 35.94 -1.20 27.99
N ARG A 296 36.27 -2.29 28.69
CA ARG A 296 37.29 -2.27 29.75
C ARG A 296 38.69 -1.99 29.19
N GLN A 297 39.03 -2.62 28.07
CA GLN A 297 40.32 -2.39 27.38
C GLN A 297 40.45 -0.93 26.94
N ALA A 298 39.43 -0.39 26.26
CA ALA A 298 39.42 1.01 25.82
C ALA A 298 39.55 2.02 26.97
N ARG A 299 38.95 1.71 28.14
CA ARG A 299 39.06 2.55 29.35
C ARG A 299 40.42 2.42 30.06
N GLY A 300 41.05 1.25 29.98
CA GLY A 300 42.39 1.02 30.54
C GLY A 300 43.48 1.76 29.75
N GLU A 301 43.39 1.76 28.42
CA GLU A 301 44.33 2.46 27.54
C GLU A 301 44.26 3.98 27.69
N THR A 302 43.05 4.54 27.91
CA THR A 302 42.88 5.98 28.16
C THR A 302 43.45 6.44 29.49
N LEU A 303 43.52 5.57 30.49
CA LEU A 303 44.16 5.89 31.79
C LEU A 303 45.69 5.75 31.73
N ALA A 304 46.22 4.87 30.87
CA ALA A 304 47.65 4.71 30.67
C ALA A 304 48.26 5.81 29.76
N GLY A 305 47.53 6.25 28.72
CA GLY A 305 47.98 7.30 27.79
C GLY A 305 47.93 8.74 28.32
N GLY A 306 47.34 8.96 29.50
CA GLY A 306 47.29 10.27 30.16
C GLY A 306 48.51 10.62 31.03
N ALA A 307 49.50 9.71 31.13
CA ALA A 307 50.68 9.86 31.99
C ALA A 307 51.93 10.37 31.25
N GLU A 308 51.88 10.57 29.94
CA GLU A 308 53.00 11.11 29.14
C GLU A 308 52.59 12.41 28.44
N ASN A 309 52.70 13.53 29.14
CA ASN A 309 52.98 14.83 28.52
C ASN A 309 53.66 15.73 29.57
N PRO A 310 55.00 15.90 29.51
CA PRO A 310 55.73 16.95 30.23
C PRO A 310 55.46 18.34 29.64
#